data_AF-A0A0C3BEY8-F1
#
_entry.id   AF-A0A0C3BEY8-F1
#
_cell.length_a   1.000
_cell.length_b   1.000
_cell.length_c   1.000
_cell.angle_alpha   90.00
_cell.angle_beta   90.00
_cell.angle_gamma   90.00
#
_symmetry.space_group_name_H-M   'P 1'
#
loop_
_entity.id
_entity.type
_entity.pdbx_description
1 polymer ?
#
loop_
_entity_poly.entity_id
_entity_poly.type
_entity_poly.pdbx_seq_one_letter_code
_entity_poly.pdbx_strand_id
1 'polypeptide(L)'
;KVFPHYDGPYNIFDVHAETSNYTLKLPNSPNTYPTYHTSELRLFLANDAVLFLAHKLSQLQPIKKTSNGLKEYLVQEIIDSH
;
A
#
# COMPACT_ATOMS: atom_id res chain seq x y z
N LYS A 1 19.56 -5.60 -8.87
CA LYS A 1 18.54 -5.33 -9.92
C LYS A 1 17.40 -4.60 -9.24
N VAL A 2 16.99 -3.43 -9.74
CA VAL A 2 15.86 -2.67 -9.20
C VAL A 2 14.62 -3.06 -9.98
N PHE A 3 13.56 -3.44 -9.26
CA PHE A 3 12.25 -3.69 -9.86
C PHE A 3 11.36 -2.48 -9.58
N PRO A 4 10.54 -2.05 -10.55
CA PRO A 4 9.59 -0.98 -10.31
C PRO A 4 8.62 -1.39 -9.19
N HIS A 5 8.54 -0.55 -8.17
CA HIS A 5 7.56 -0.65 -7.10
C HIS A 5 6.44 0.33 -7.40
N TYR A 6 5.21 -0.17 -7.47
CA TYR A 6 4.02 0.67 -7.62
C TYR A 6 3.57 1.11 -6.23
N ASP A 7 3.38 2.41 -6.06
CA ASP A 7 2.90 3.00 -4.82
C ASP A 7 1.43 3.43 -4.95
N GLY A 8 0.70 3.26 -3.86
CA GLY A 8 -0.66 3.74 -3.65
C GLY A 8 -1.75 3.16 -4.59
N PRO A 9 -3.01 3.29 -4.18
CA PRO A 9 -4.05 3.72 -5.07
C PRO A 9 -4.07 5.26 -5.10
N TYR A 10 -3.89 5.83 -6.29
CA TYR A 10 -4.06 7.27 -6.52
C TYR A 10 -5.30 7.54 -7.35
N ASN A 11 -5.99 8.64 -7.03
CA ASN A 11 -7.14 9.08 -7.82
C ASN A 11 -6.68 9.86 -9.04
N ILE A 12 -7.32 9.62 -10.19
CA ILE A 12 -7.10 10.39 -11.40
C ILE A 12 -7.78 11.74 -11.24
N PHE A 13 -7.03 12.80 -11.49
CA PHE A 13 -7.50 14.19 -11.50
C PHE A 13 -7.90 14.62 -12.92
N ASP A 14 -7.09 14.29 -13.93
CA ASP A 14 -7.34 14.64 -15.33
C ASP A 14 -6.85 13.53 -16.28
N VAL A 15 -7.44 13.45 -17.48
CA VAL A 15 -7.20 12.39 -18.46
C VAL A 15 -6.93 12.99 -19.85
N HIS A 16 -5.78 12.63 -20.42
CA HIS A 16 -5.38 12.96 -21.79
C HIS A 16 -5.24 11.66 -22.60
N ALA A 17 -6.38 11.04 -22.92
CA ALA A 17 -6.43 9.70 -23.52
C ALA A 17 -5.74 9.66 -24.89
N GLU A 18 -5.81 10.74 -25.66
CA GLU A 18 -5.16 10.89 -26.97
C GLU A 18 -3.64 10.74 -26.91
N THR A 19 -3.02 11.10 -25.77
CA THR A 19 -1.57 10.91 -25.54
C THR A 19 -1.27 9.82 -24.51
N SER A 20 -2.29 9.09 -24.06
CA SER A 20 -2.17 8.06 -23.03
C SER A 20 -1.54 8.59 -21.73
N ASN A 21 -1.87 9.83 -21.35
CA ASN A 21 -1.36 10.48 -20.15
C ASN A 21 -2.47 10.73 -19.13
N TYR A 22 -2.15 10.58 -17.85
CA TYR A 22 -3.08 10.71 -16.74
C TYR A 22 -2.45 11.53 -15.64
N THR A 23 -3.19 12.50 -15.12
CA THR A 23 -2.77 13.35 -14.01
C THR A 23 -3.33 12.80 -12.72
N LEU A 24 -2.48 12.59 -11.72
CA LEU A 24 -2.88 12.00 -10.44
C LEU A 24 -3.04 13.05 -9.34
N LYS A 25 -3.94 12.79 -8.39
CA LYS A 25 -4.08 13.57 -7.15
C LYS A 25 -3.29 12.89 -6.03
N LEU A 26 -2.20 13.52 -5.60
CA LEU A 26 -1.37 13.02 -4.51
C LEU A 26 -1.88 13.56 -3.15
N PRO A 27 -2.25 12.71 -2.18
CA PRO A 27 -2.77 13.15 -0.89
C PRO A 27 -1.75 13.91 -0.06
N ASN A 28 -0.46 13.55 -0.18
CA ASN A 28 0.64 14.18 0.56
C ASN A 28 1.20 15.43 -0.13
N SER A 29 0.73 15.74 -1.34
CA SER A 29 1.23 16.85 -2.15
C SER A 29 0.08 17.49 -2.94
N PRO A 30 -0.90 18.10 -2.25
CA PRO A 30 -2.16 18.54 -2.86
C PRO A 30 -2.02 19.63 -3.93
N ASN A 31 -0.86 20.32 -3.97
CA ASN A 31 -0.55 21.34 -4.98
C ASN A 31 0.32 20.81 -6.13
N THR A 32 0.60 19.50 -6.14
CA THR A 32 1.38 18.84 -7.18
C THR A 32 0.46 17.90 -7.95
N TYR A 33 0.37 18.13 -9.26
CA TYR A 33 -0.47 17.36 -10.18
C TYR A 33 0.43 16.69 -11.21
N PRO A 34 1.16 15.63 -10.82
CA PRO A 34 2.05 14.95 -11.74
C PRO A 34 1.24 14.19 -12.80
N THR A 35 1.70 14.27 -14.04
CA THR A 35 1.16 13.56 -15.19
C THR A 35 2.07 12.39 -15.52
N TYR A 36 1.49 11.20 -15.70
CA TYR A 36 2.20 9.96 -16.01
C TYR A 36 1.64 9.33 -17.29
N HIS A 37 2.51 8.64 -18.03
CA HIS A 37 2.07 7.83 -19.17
C HIS A 37 1.47 6.51 -18.68
N THR A 38 0.51 5.95 -19.42
CA THR A 38 -0.15 4.67 -19.06
C THR A 38 0.80 3.52 -18.77
N SER A 39 1.97 3.48 -19.42
CA SER A 39 2.99 2.45 -19.20
C SER A 39 3.61 2.46 -17.80
N GLU A 40 3.53 3.60 -17.09
CA GLU A 40 4.02 3.76 -15.73
C GLU A 40 2.94 3.50 -14.68
N LEU A 41 1.69 3.40 -15.11
CA LEU A 41 0.53 3.24 -14.25
C LEU A 41 0.04 1.79 -14.25
N ARG A 42 -0.61 1.43 -13.16
CA ARG A 42 -1.29 0.15 -13.03
C ARG A 42 -2.63 0.38 -12.36
N LEU A 43 -3.69 -0.22 -12.92
CA LEU A 43 -5.01 -0.18 -12.30
C LEU A 43 -4.94 -0.81 -10.92
N PHE A 44 -5.46 -0.09 -9.93
CA PHE A 44 -5.63 -0.62 -8.60
C PHE A 44 -6.78 -1.62 -8.61
N LEU A 45 -6.48 -2.86 -8.23
CA LEU A 45 -7.47 -3.89 -7.99
C LEU A 45 -7.51 -4.14 -6.49
N ALA A 46 -8.64 -3.79 -5.85
CA ALA A 46 -8.85 -4.08 -4.45
C ALA A 46 -8.76 -5.60 -4.24
N ASN A 47 -8.17 -6.00 -3.12
CA ASN A 47 -8.07 -7.41 -2.77
C ASN A 47 -9.48 -7.99 -2.55
N ASP A 48 -9.84 -9.02 -3.32
CA ASP A 48 -11.11 -9.73 -3.14
C ASP A 48 -10.98 -10.71 -1.98
N ALA A 49 -11.64 -10.39 -0.86
CA ALA A 49 -11.61 -11.18 0.35
C ALA A 49 -12.33 -12.53 0.22
N VAL A 50 -13.17 -12.72 -0.79
CA VAL A 50 -13.88 -13.98 -1.07
C VAL A 50 -12.96 -14.94 -1.82
N LEU A 51 -12.21 -14.44 -2.80
CA LEU A 51 -11.27 -15.24 -3.60
C LEU A 51 -9.95 -15.50 -2.85
N PHE A 52 -9.53 -14.57 -1.99
CA PHE A 52 -8.28 -14.65 -1.25
C PHE A 52 -8.51 -14.52 0.25
N LEU A 53 -9.22 -15.50 0.84
CA LEU A 53 -9.45 -15.58 2.29
C LEU A 53 -8.16 -15.48 3.12
N ALA A 54 -7.04 -16.00 2.60
CA ALA A 54 -5.72 -15.92 3.24
C ALA A 54 -5.10 -14.51 3.23
N HIS A 55 -5.60 -13.60 2.39
CA HIS A 55 -5.15 -12.21 2.31
C HIS A 55 -6.00 -11.27 3.17
N LYS A 56 -7.06 -11.78 3.83
CA LYS A 56 -7.48 -11.12 5.07
C LYS A 56 -6.28 -11.21 5.99
N LEU A 57 -5.73 -10.07 6.38
CA LEU A 57 -5.05 -9.96 7.66
C LEU A 57 -6.07 -10.44 8.68
N SER A 58 -6.10 -11.76 8.95
CA SER A 58 -6.52 -12.25 10.25
C SER A 58 -5.63 -11.46 11.16
N GLN A 59 -6.16 -10.40 11.77
CA GLN A 59 -5.53 -9.67 12.85
C GLN A 59 -4.90 -10.76 13.69
N LEU A 60 -3.56 -10.85 13.64
CA LEU A 60 -2.82 -12.01 14.10
C LEU A 60 -3.37 -12.31 15.48
N GLN A 61 -4.07 -13.45 15.63
CA GLN A 61 -4.64 -13.78 16.92
C GLN A 61 -3.47 -13.73 17.90
N PRO A 62 -3.60 -13.02 19.05
CA PRO A 62 -2.51 -12.92 19.99
C PRO A 62 -1.96 -14.31 20.23
N ILE A 63 -0.66 -14.50 20.01
CA ILE A 63 0.00 -15.79 20.22
C ILE A 63 -0.38 -16.21 21.64
N LYS A 64 -1.09 -17.33 21.77
CA LYS A 64 -1.41 -17.87 23.10
C LYS A 64 -0.08 -18.22 23.74
N LYS A 65 0.27 -17.51 24.83
CA LYS A 65 1.44 -17.80 25.67
C LYS A 65 1.63 -19.30 25.81
N THR A 66 2.71 -19.82 25.23
CA THR A 66 3.20 -21.16 25.55
C THR A 66 3.47 -21.20 27.04
N SER A 67 3.02 -22.25 27.72
CA SER A 67 3.13 -22.48 29.18
C SER A 67 4.56 -22.39 29.75
N ASN A 68 5.57 -22.20 28.91
CA ASN A 68 6.98 -22.23 29.26
C ASN A 68 7.55 -20.87 29.69
N GLY A 69 6.70 -19.89 30.03
CA GLY A 69 7.13 -18.71 30.79
C GLY A 69 7.98 -17.68 30.05
N LEU A 70 8.09 -17.76 28.71
CA LEU A 70 8.71 -16.69 27.94
C LEU A 70 7.77 -15.47 27.97
N LYS A 71 8.24 -14.38 28.58
CA LYS A 71 7.55 -13.08 28.58
C LYS A 71 7.70 -12.45 27.20
N GLU A 72 6.60 -12.33 26.49
CA GLU A 72 6.50 -11.50 25.30
C GLU A 72 6.21 -10.05 25.72
N TYR A 73 6.91 -9.09 25.11
CA TYR A 73 6.70 -7.65 25.32
C TYR A 73 6.04 -7.07 24.07
N LEU A 74 4.99 -6.28 24.28
CA LEU A 74 4.33 -5.57 23.20
C LEU A 74 5.18 -4.36 22.84
N VAL A 75 5.74 -4.34 21.63
CA VAL A 75 6.49 -3.18 21.12
C VAL A 75 5.48 -2.13 20.71
N GLN A 76 5.45 -1.02 21.44
CA GLN A 76 4.47 0.05 21.23
C GLN A 76 4.82 0.91 20.00
N GLU A 77 6.11 1.11 19.72
CA GLU A 77 6.61 1.90 18.61
C GLU A 77 8.05 1.49 18.29
N ILE A 78 8.43 1.53 17.01
CA ILE A 78 9.81 1.34 16.58
C ILE A 78 10.41 2.73 16.45
N ILE A 79 11.43 3.02 17.25
CA ILE A 79 12.12 4.31 17.22
C ILE A 79 13.30 4.18 16.26
N ASP A 80 13.33 4.97 15.18
CA ASP A 80 14.53 5.11 14.35
C ASP A 80 15.56 5.95 15.12
N SER A 81 16.72 5.36 15.41
CA SER A 81 17.84 6.06 16.02
C SER A 81 18.62 6.86 14.96
N HIS A 82 18.85 8.14 15.22
CA HIS A 82 19.63 9.07 14.39
C HIS A 82 21.15 8.88 14.52
#